data_AF-A0A843F0F4-F1
#
_entry.id   AF-A0A843F0F4-F1
#
_cell.length_a   1.000
_cell.length_b   1.000
_cell.length_c   1.000
_cell.angle_alpha   90.00
_cell.angle_beta   90.00
_cell.angle_gamma   90.00
#
_symmetry.space_group_name_H-M   'P 1'
#
loop_
_entity.id
_entity.type
_entity.pdbx_description
1 polymer ?
#
loop_
_entity_poly.entity_id
_entity_poly.type
_entity_poly.pdbx_seq_one_letter_code
_entity_poly.pdbx_strand_id
1 'polypeptide(L)'
;NKDGIKVEVLNKVLSEYGLPNAEILQINTNTADTNRIPALAKAYMALDQSECDLIIARGRLGIPGSGSLLIFIDNKGRILTAGMSPSHVIHQKSLEEAVYEEAVEALEKIGFEKVI
;
A
#
# COMPACT_ATOMS: atom_id res chain seq x y z
N ASN A 1 8.15 0.74 -0.03
CA ASN A 1 7.98 2.18 -0.36
C ASN A 1 9.25 2.88 0.09
N LYS A 2 9.97 3.61 -0.77
CA LYS A 2 11.25 4.24 -0.37
C LYS A 2 11.10 5.61 0.29
N ASP A 3 9.94 6.25 0.12
CA ASP A 3 9.69 7.60 0.62
C ASP A 3 9.12 7.52 2.04
N GLY A 4 9.79 8.15 3.01
CA GLY A 4 9.38 8.17 4.41
C GLY A 4 7.96 8.70 4.61
N ILE A 5 7.56 9.70 3.81
CA ILE A 5 6.23 10.32 3.84
C ILE A 5 5.09 9.29 3.68
N LYS A 6 5.26 8.30 2.78
CA LYS A 6 4.22 7.27 2.56
C LYS A 6 4.03 6.39 3.80
N VAL A 7 5.13 6.10 4.51
CA VAL A 7 5.12 5.26 5.71
C VAL A 7 4.56 6.04 6.90
N GLU A 8 4.88 7.33 7.02
CA GLU A 8 4.29 8.21 8.03
C GLU A 8 2.76 8.27 7.91
N VAL A 9 2.24 8.49 6.68
CA VAL A 9 0.79 8.51 6.43
C VAL A 9 0.16 7.14 6.72
N LEU A 10 0.80 6.05 6.30
CA LEU A 10 0.31 4.70 6.59
C LEU A 10 0.27 4.43 8.10
N ASN A 11 1.32 4.77 8.84
CA ASN A 11 1.38 4.56 10.29
C ASN A 11 0.35 5.42 11.04
N LYS A 12 0.06 6.63 10.55
CA LYS A 12 -1.07 7.42 11.03
C LYS A 12 -2.39 6.66 10.86
N VAL A 13 -2.67 6.13 9.66
CA VAL A 13 -3.89 5.35 9.40
C VAL A 13 -3.93 4.11 10.29
N LEU A 14 -2.86 3.31 10.32
CA LEU A 14 -2.80 2.10 11.14
C LEU A 14 -3.09 2.42 12.61
N SER A 15 -2.53 3.51 13.14
CA SER A 15 -2.81 3.97 14.51
C SER A 15 -4.29 4.35 14.72
N GLU A 16 -4.92 5.06 13.76
CA GLU A 16 -6.36 5.41 13.81
C GLU A 16 -7.27 4.17 13.89
N TYR A 17 -6.84 3.03 13.33
CA TYR A 17 -7.57 1.75 13.36
C TYR A 17 -7.08 0.77 14.43
N GLY A 18 -6.21 1.21 15.36
CA GLY A 18 -5.69 0.37 16.44
C GLY A 18 -4.74 -0.74 15.98
N LEU A 19 -4.13 -0.59 14.80
CA LEU A 19 -3.18 -1.55 14.23
C LEU A 19 -1.73 -1.15 14.56
N PRO A 20 -0.80 -2.13 14.67
CA PRO A 20 0.62 -1.86 14.85
C PRO A 20 1.20 -1.03 13.70
N ASN A 21 2.19 -0.19 14.01
CA ASN A 21 2.93 0.56 13.00
C ASN A 21 3.73 -0.39 12.08
N ALA A 22 3.80 -0.03 10.81
CA ALA A 22 4.62 -0.70 9.81
C ALA A 22 6.06 -0.18 9.82
N GLU A 23 7.01 -1.08 9.57
CA GLU A 23 8.40 -0.77 9.34
C GLU A 23 8.70 -0.59 7.85
N ILE A 24 9.61 0.34 7.52
CA ILE A 24 10.02 0.58 6.15
C ILE A 24 11.09 -0.42 5.71
N LEU A 25 10.78 -1.25 4.71
CA LEU A 25 11.78 -2.09 4.05
C LEU A 25 12.62 -1.28 3.06
N GLN A 26 13.92 -1.20 3.30
CA GLN A 26 14.90 -0.48 2.47
C GLN A 26 15.35 -1.31 1.26
N ILE A 27 14.40 -1.70 0.42
CA ILE A 27 14.64 -2.49 -0.80
C ILE A 27 14.43 -1.67 -2.07
N ASN A 28 15.24 -1.93 -3.11
CA ASN A 28 15.03 -1.33 -4.41
C ASN A 28 13.85 -1.97 -5.14
N THR A 29 12.72 -1.27 -5.18
CA THR A 29 11.45 -1.75 -5.74
C THR A 29 11.17 -1.27 -7.16
N ASN A 30 12.10 -0.56 -7.81
CA ASN A 30 11.86 0.01 -9.15
C ASN A 30 11.70 -1.05 -10.24
N THR A 31 12.32 -2.23 -10.05
CA THR A 31 12.16 -3.37 -10.97
C THR A 31 10.73 -3.90 -11.02
N ALA A 32 9.91 -3.63 -9.99
CA ALA A 32 8.51 -4.04 -10.00
C ALA A 32 7.69 -3.32 -11.08
N ASP A 33 8.10 -2.13 -11.53
CA ASP A 33 7.32 -1.34 -12.50
C ASP A 33 7.39 -1.90 -13.94
N THR A 34 8.20 -2.93 -14.20
CA THR A 34 8.20 -3.71 -15.45
C THR A 34 7.23 -4.89 -15.42
N ASN A 35 6.65 -5.22 -14.26
CA ASN A 35 5.67 -6.28 -14.12
C ASN A 35 4.25 -5.84 -14.55
N ARG A 36 3.39 -6.83 -14.83
CA ARG A 36 1.98 -6.60 -15.19
C ARG A 36 1.18 -5.90 -14.10
N ILE A 37 1.48 -6.18 -12.83
CA ILE A 37 0.85 -5.56 -11.65
C ILE A 37 1.96 -5.10 -10.70
N PRO A 38 2.48 -3.87 -10.87
CA PRO A 38 3.62 -3.39 -10.09
C PRO A 38 3.40 -3.37 -8.57
N ALA A 39 2.22 -3.00 -8.09
CA ALA A 39 1.93 -3.00 -6.65
C ALA A 39 2.10 -4.40 -6.03
N LEU A 40 1.60 -5.43 -6.70
CA LEU A 40 1.71 -6.83 -6.25
C LEU A 40 3.15 -7.32 -6.32
N ALA A 41 3.89 -7.00 -7.38
CA ALA A 41 5.31 -7.33 -7.48
C ALA A 41 6.11 -6.69 -6.33
N LYS A 42 5.82 -5.45 -5.93
CA LYS A 42 6.46 -4.81 -4.76
C LYS A 42 6.16 -5.56 -3.46
N ALA A 43 4.94 -6.05 -3.30
CA ALA A 43 4.55 -6.81 -2.12
C ALA A 43 5.28 -8.15 -2.04
N TYR A 44 5.37 -8.90 -3.15
CA TYR A 44 6.12 -10.16 -3.18
C TYR A 44 7.62 -9.95 -2.99
N MET A 45 8.19 -8.87 -3.54
CA MET A 45 9.58 -8.51 -3.23
C MET A 45 9.80 -8.30 -1.73
N ALA A 46 8.85 -7.69 -1.02
CA ALA A 46 8.92 -7.53 0.44
C ALA A 46 8.73 -8.87 1.17
N LEU A 47 7.78 -9.69 0.71
CA LEU A 47 7.50 -11.01 1.27
C LEU A 47 8.72 -11.92 1.25
N ASP A 48 9.41 -11.97 0.11
CA ASP A 48 10.57 -12.84 -0.06
C ASP A 48 11.83 -12.35 0.69
N GLN A 49 11.78 -11.16 1.30
CA GLN A 49 12.91 -10.49 1.95
C GLN A 49 12.62 -10.06 3.39
N SER A 50 11.49 -10.47 3.98
CA SER A 50 11.11 -10.12 5.34
C SER A 50 10.32 -11.23 6.02
N GLU A 51 10.45 -11.34 7.33
CA GLU A 51 9.69 -12.29 8.15
C GLU A 51 8.40 -11.66 8.71
N CYS A 52 7.80 -10.70 7.97
CA CYS A 52 6.64 -9.95 8.43
C CYS A 52 5.34 -10.74 8.23
N ASP A 53 4.44 -10.68 9.21
CA ASP A 53 3.10 -11.33 9.13
C ASP A 53 2.14 -10.63 8.17
N LEU A 54 2.33 -9.32 8.00
CA LEU A 54 1.51 -8.44 7.16
C LEU A 54 2.40 -7.51 6.36
N ILE A 55 2.11 -7.37 5.07
CA ILE A 55 2.86 -6.52 4.15
C ILE A 55 1.90 -5.55 3.48
N ILE A 56 2.27 -4.27 3.50
CA ILE A 56 1.56 -3.19 2.84
C ILE A 56 2.43 -2.64 1.70
N ALA A 57 1.95 -2.75 0.47
CA ALA A 57 2.65 -2.24 -0.70
C ALA A 57 1.75 -1.35 -1.53
N ARG A 58 2.34 -0.29 -2.09
CA ARG A 58 1.64 0.63 -3.00
C ARG A 58 2.42 0.76 -4.30
N GLY A 59 1.72 0.72 -5.41
CA GLY A 59 2.30 0.88 -6.73
C GLY A 59 1.24 1.12 -7.79
N ARG A 60 1.63 1.00 -9.06
CA ARG A 60 0.69 1.07 -10.16
C ARG A 60 -0.21 -0.17 -10.17
N LEU A 61 -1.48 0.02 -10.51
CA LEU A 61 -2.47 -1.06 -10.63
C LEU A 61 -2.09 -2.03 -11.77
N GLY A 62 -1.67 -1.50 -12.92
CA GLY A 62 -1.27 -2.31 -14.07
C GLY A 62 -0.41 -1.54 -15.07
N ILE A 63 -0.93 -1.31 -16.28
CA ILE A 63 -0.24 -0.57 -17.34
C ILE A 63 -0.03 0.92 -16.99
N PRO A 64 0.96 1.62 -17.58
CA PRO A 64 1.12 3.05 -17.41
C PRO A 64 -0.20 3.82 -17.63
N GLY A 65 -0.56 4.69 -16.68
CA GLY A 65 -1.82 5.44 -16.68
C GLY A 65 -2.99 4.78 -15.93
N SER A 66 -2.87 3.51 -15.51
CA SER A 66 -3.96 2.77 -14.85
C SER A 66 -4.31 3.19 -13.42
N GLY A 67 -3.68 4.24 -12.88
CA GLY A 67 -3.82 4.61 -11.46
C GLY A 67 -3.02 3.75 -10.49
N SER A 68 -3.33 3.91 -9.21
CA SER A 68 -2.58 3.31 -8.10
C SER A 68 -3.39 2.22 -7.40
N LEU A 69 -2.66 1.25 -6.85
CA LEU A 69 -3.19 0.16 -6.04
C LEU A 69 -2.34 0.06 -4.76
N LEU A 70 -3.01 0.09 -3.61
CA LEU A 70 -2.46 -0.19 -2.30
C LEU A 70 -3.00 -1.52 -1.82
N ILE A 71 -2.13 -2.48 -1.50
CA ILE A 71 -2.52 -3.84 -1.15
C ILE A 71 -2.00 -4.22 0.23
N PHE A 72 -2.80 -5.03 0.92
CA PHE A 72 -2.44 -5.75 2.12
C PHE A 72 -2.35 -7.24 1.77
N ILE A 73 -1.19 -7.84 2.00
CA ILE A 73 -0.99 -9.29 1.86
C ILE A 73 -0.50 -9.88 3.17
N ASP A 74 -0.78 -11.16 3.38
CA ASP A 74 -0.19 -11.90 4.50
C ASP A 74 1.17 -12.52 4.16
N ASN A 75 1.78 -13.16 5.16
CA ASN A 75 3.04 -13.90 5.06
C ASN A 75 3.05 -15.12 4.11
N LYS A 76 1.96 -15.38 3.39
CA LYS A 76 1.90 -16.39 2.32
C LYS A 76 1.59 -15.79 0.96
N GLY A 77 1.56 -14.45 0.86
CA GLY A 77 1.27 -13.74 -0.36
C GLY A 77 -0.21 -13.73 -0.75
N ARG A 78 -1.12 -14.08 0.18
CA ARG A 78 -2.57 -14.02 -0.05
C ARG A 78 -3.02 -12.57 0.12
N ILE A 79 -3.79 -12.07 -0.84
CA ILE A 79 -4.35 -10.71 -0.79
C ILE A 79 -5.50 -10.68 0.20
N LEU A 80 -5.41 -9.80 1.20
CA LEU A 80 -6.42 -9.65 2.26
C LEU A 80 -7.40 -8.52 1.93
N THR A 81 -6.87 -7.36 1.53
CA THR A 81 -7.66 -6.20 1.11
C THR A 81 -6.83 -5.26 0.25
N ALA A 82 -7.49 -4.29 -0.40
CA ALA A 82 -6.84 -3.27 -1.20
C ALA A 82 -7.70 -2.00 -1.32
N GLY A 83 -7.01 -0.87 -1.53
CA GLY A 83 -7.58 0.42 -1.90
C GLY A 83 -6.97 0.94 -3.20
N MET A 84 -7.69 1.80 -3.91
CA MET A 84 -7.29 2.28 -5.23
C MET A 84 -7.49 3.79 -5.37
N SER A 85 -6.66 4.40 -6.23
CA SER A 85 -6.88 5.77 -6.67
C SER A 85 -6.71 5.89 -8.18
N PRO A 86 -7.40 6.86 -8.81
CA PRO A 86 -7.12 7.22 -10.20
C PRO A 86 -5.66 7.64 -10.38
N SER A 87 -5.23 7.85 -11.62
CA SER A 87 -3.94 8.50 -11.87
C SER A 87 -3.94 9.93 -11.30
N HIS A 88 -2.81 10.39 -10.75
CA HIS A 88 -2.66 11.77 -10.25
C HIS A 88 -3.11 12.80 -11.28
N VAL A 89 -2.87 12.55 -12.57
CA VAL A 89 -3.29 13.45 -13.66
C VAL A 89 -4.80 13.70 -13.68
N ILE A 90 -5.60 12.75 -13.17
CA ILE A 90 -7.06 12.81 -13.13
C ILE A 90 -7.54 13.47 -11.83
N HIS A 91 -7.09 12.99 -10.67
CA HIS A 91 -7.67 13.42 -9.38
C HIS A 91 -6.94 14.60 -8.71
N GLN A 92 -5.71 14.92 -9.10
CA GLN A 92 -4.90 16.06 -8.62
C GLN A 92 -4.73 16.18 -7.08
N LYS A 93 -4.97 15.10 -6.33
CA LYS A 93 -4.75 15.05 -4.87
C LYS A 93 -3.27 14.96 -4.55
N SER A 94 -2.90 15.38 -3.34
CA SER A 94 -1.54 15.17 -2.85
C SER A 94 -1.25 13.67 -2.69
N LEU A 95 0.03 13.31 -2.62
CA LEU A 95 0.44 11.93 -2.41
C LEU A 95 -0.09 11.40 -1.06
N GLU A 96 -0.02 12.23 -0.04
CA GLU A 96 -0.45 11.93 1.33
C GLU A 96 -1.95 11.67 1.40
N GLU A 97 -2.74 12.56 0.79
CA GLU A 97 -4.19 12.41 0.73
C GLU A 97 -4.59 11.12 0.02
N ALA A 98 -3.99 10.83 -1.14
CA ALA A 98 -4.29 9.61 -1.89
C ALA A 98 -3.92 8.33 -1.11
N VAL A 99 -2.75 8.31 -0.46
CA VAL A 99 -2.32 7.16 0.36
C VAL A 99 -3.24 6.98 1.57
N TYR A 100 -3.65 8.07 2.21
CA TYR A 100 -4.57 8.04 3.35
C TYR A 100 -5.91 7.42 2.95
N GLU A 101 -6.54 7.93 1.88
CA GLU A 101 -7.83 7.44 1.41
C GLU A 101 -7.78 5.98 0.95
N GLU A 102 -6.73 5.58 0.24
CA GLU A 102 -6.57 4.18 -0.18
C GLU A 102 -6.45 3.23 1.02
N ALA A 103 -5.71 3.62 2.06
CA ALA A 103 -5.56 2.79 3.26
C ALA A 103 -6.87 2.73 4.07
N VAL A 104 -7.58 3.85 4.20
CA VAL A 104 -8.92 3.91 4.81
C VAL A 104 -9.90 3.02 4.04
N GLU A 105 -9.98 3.17 2.71
CA GLU A 105 -10.84 2.36 1.85
C GLU A 105 -10.55 0.86 2.02
N ALA A 106 -9.26 0.48 2.08
CA ALA A 106 -8.86 -0.91 2.26
C ALA A 106 -9.32 -1.50 3.59
N LEU A 107 -9.23 -0.74 4.68
CA LEU A 107 -9.57 -1.20 6.03
C LEU A 107 -11.09 -1.21 6.26
N GLU A 108 -11.79 -0.11 5.96
CA GLU A 108 -13.24 0.00 6.17
C GLU A 108 -14.01 -1.04 5.34
N LYS A 109 -13.54 -1.34 4.13
CA LYS A 109 -14.13 -2.35 3.24
C LYS A 109 -14.20 -3.75 3.83
N ILE A 110 -13.31 -4.09 4.76
CA ILE A 110 -13.29 -5.38 5.45
C ILE A 110 -13.82 -5.30 6.89
N GLY A 111 -14.46 -4.19 7.26
CA GLY A 111 -15.15 -4.02 8.54
C GLY A 111 -14.29 -3.51 9.69
N PHE A 112 -13.12 -2.92 9.42
CA PHE A 112 -12.42 -2.14 10.45
C PHE A 112 -13.13 -0.81 10.68
N GLU A 113 -13.20 -0.40 11.94
CA GLU A 113 -13.71 0.90 12.37
C GLU A 113 -12.59 1.66 13.08
N LYS A 114 -12.62 3.00 12.98
CA LYS A 114 -11.66 3.84 13.70
C LYS A 114 -11.85 3.69 15.20
N VAL A 115 -10.75 3.59 15.92
CA VAL A 115 -10.74 3.42 17.39
C VAL A 115 -10.60 4.77 18.11
N ILE A 116 -10.36 5.85 17.35
CA ILE A 116 -10.11 7.21 17.83
C ILE A 116 -11.18 8.16 17.32
#